data_AF-A0A6N1X7B0-F1
#
_entry.id   AF-A0A6N1X7B0-F1
#
_cell.length_a   1.000
_cell.length_b   1.000
_cell.length_c   1.000
_cell.angle_alpha   90.00
_cell.angle_beta   90.00
_cell.angle_gamma   90.00
#
_symmetry.space_group_name_H-M   'P 1'
#
loop_
_entity.id
_entity.type
_entity.pdbx_description
1 polymer ?
#
loop_
_entity_poly.entity_id
_entity_poly.type
_entity_poly.pdbx_seq_one_letter_code
_entity_poly.pdbx_strand_id
1 'polypeptide(L)'
;MAKDTSATPSVSERTRAALAEAKARGVVLGSAGARNLQATLEKRTATADAFAREMQPLFAEFQAQGLTHRAIAAELNRRGIAAARGGEWTHGQVQRMLNRLGTP
;
A
#
# COMPACT_ATOMS: atom_id res chain seq x y z
N MET A 1 24.24 58.08 9.07
CA MET A 1 23.92 56.88 9.86
C MET A 1 23.38 55.82 8.91
N ALA A 2 24.21 54.87 8.48
CA ALA A 2 23.80 53.81 7.58
C ALA A 2 23.04 52.73 8.38
N LYS A 3 21.79 52.45 8.00
CA LYS A 3 21.05 51.31 8.54
C LYS A 3 21.64 50.05 7.92
N ASP A 4 22.45 49.36 8.71
CA ASP A 4 22.97 48.05 8.37
C ASP A 4 21.77 47.09 8.26
N THR A 5 21.36 46.81 7.04
CA THR A 5 20.22 45.94 6.73
C THR A 5 20.79 44.55 6.45
N SER A 6 21.25 43.87 7.49
CA SER A 6 21.56 42.44 7.37
C SER A 6 20.24 41.68 7.29
N ALA A 7 19.85 41.30 6.08
CA ALA A 7 18.66 40.49 5.83
C ALA A 7 18.86 39.10 6.44
N THR A 8 18.18 38.82 7.56
CA THR A 8 18.22 37.50 8.19
C THR A 8 17.61 36.47 7.25
N PRO A 9 18.34 35.40 6.86
CA PRO A 9 17.82 34.42 5.92
C PRO A 9 16.58 33.72 6.49
N SER A 10 15.62 33.48 5.59
CA SER A 10 14.34 32.87 5.94
C SER A 10 14.53 31.45 6.51
N VAL A 11 13.56 30.98 7.28
CA VAL A 11 13.56 29.60 7.83
C VAL A 11 13.70 28.58 6.69
N SER A 12 13.07 28.84 5.54
CA SER A 12 13.11 27.97 4.37
C SER A 12 14.49 27.89 3.74
N GLU A 13 15.20 29.02 3.61
CA GLU A 13 16.56 29.06 3.06
C GLU A 13 17.56 28.35 3.96
N ARG A 14 17.46 28.58 5.28
CA ARG A 14 18.33 27.90 6.27
C ARG A 14 18.11 26.40 6.28
N THR A 15 16.85 25.97 6.21
CA THR A 15 16.51 24.54 6.15
C THR A 15 17.06 23.91 4.87
N ARG A 16 16.92 24.59 3.72
CA ARG A 16 17.44 24.09 2.44
C ARG A 16 18.96 23.98 2.45
N ALA A 17 19.66 25.00 2.97
CA ALA A 17 21.11 25.00 3.09
C ALA A 17 21.61 23.87 4.01
N ALA A 18 20.98 23.70 5.18
CA ALA A 18 21.33 22.64 6.12
C ALA A 18 21.10 21.22 5.54
N LEU A 19 20.01 21.02 4.79
CA LEU A 19 19.74 19.75 4.12
C LEU A 19 20.73 19.48 2.98
N ALA A 20 21.12 20.51 2.21
CA ALA A 20 22.12 20.38 1.16
C ALA A 20 23.49 20.00 1.73
N GLU A 21 23.91 20.63 2.83
CA GLU A 21 25.15 20.31 3.52
C GLU A 21 25.12 18.91 4.15
N ALA A 22 24.00 18.50 4.76
CA ALA A 22 23.84 17.13 5.24
C ALA A 22 24.00 16.11 4.10
N LYS A 23 23.38 16.37 2.93
CA LYS A 23 23.53 15.51 1.76
C LYS A 23 24.97 15.48 1.24
N ALA A 24 25.67 16.61 1.21
CA ALA A 24 27.07 16.71 0.80
C ALA A 24 28.02 15.94 1.75
N ARG A 25 27.69 15.90 3.05
CA ARG A 25 28.36 15.06 4.06
C ARG A 25 28.00 13.57 3.96
N GLY A 26 27.21 13.16 2.96
CA GLY A 26 26.80 11.77 2.74
C GLY A 26 25.64 11.31 3.61
N VAL A 27 24.95 12.21 4.33
CA VAL A 27 23.77 11.84 5.13
C VAL A 27 22.62 11.46 4.20
N VAL A 28 22.12 10.22 4.34
CA VAL A 28 20.99 9.71 3.55
C VAL A 28 19.68 10.30 4.06
N LEU A 29 19.19 11.32 3.35
CA LEU A 29 17.88 11.91 3.58
C LEU A 29 16.77 11.00 3.03
N GLY A 30 15.61 10.95 3.71
CA GLY A 30 14.43 10.19 3.27
C GLY A 30 14.44 8.67 3.55
N SER A 31 15.50 8.13 4.15
CA SER A 31 15.64 6.70 4.47
C SER A 31 14.63 6.17 5.50
N ALA A 32 14.08 7.05 6.35
CA ALA A 32 13.07 6.68 7.34
C ALA A 32 11.69 6.37 6.73
N GLY A 33 11.40 6.84 5.51
CA GLY A 33 10.08 6.69 4.89
C GLY A 33 9.67 5.23 4.70
N ALA A 34 10.58 4.39 4.18
CA ALA A 34 10.33 2.95 4.00
C ALA A 34 10.13 2.24 5.34
N ARG A 35 10.98 2.54 6.33
CA ARG A 35 10.90 1.96 7.69
C ARG A 35 9.60 2.33 8.39
N ASN A 36 9.16 3.58 8.25
CA ASN A 36 7.91 4.07 8.84
C ASN A 36 6.67 3.41 8.20
N LEU A 37 6.75 3.04 6.92
CA LEU A 37 5.67 2.34 6.22
C LEU A 37 5.64 0.84 6.49
N GLN A 38 6.78 0.24 6.85
CA GLN A 38 6.95 -1.20 7.00
C GLN A 38 5.87 -1.83 7.90
N ALA A 39 5.70 -1.32 9.11
CA ALA A 39 4.70 -1.84 10.05
C ALA A 39 3.25 -1.74 9.52
N THR A 40 2.95 -0.68 8.77
CA THR A 40 1.62 -0.52 8.15
C THR A 40 1.42 -1.49 7.00
N LEU A 41 2.46 -1.75 6.20
CA LEU A 41 2.42 -2.72 5.11
C LEU A 41 2.26 -4.14 5.64
N GLU A 42 3.03 -4.52 6.66
CA GLU A 42 2.93 -5.83 7.31
C GLU A 42 1.53 -6.09 7.87
N LYS A 43 0.96 -5.11 8.60
CA LYS A 43 -0.40 -5.22 9.11
C LYS A 43 -1.42 -5.40 7.98
N ARG A 44 -1.28 -4.62 6.90
CA ARG A 44 -2.18 -4.70 5.73
C ARG A 44 -2.09 -6.06 5.02
N THR A 45 -0.89 -6.62 4.91
CA THR A 45 -0.66 -7.94 4.32
C THR A 45 -1.26 -9.03 5.20
N ALA A 46 -0.97 -9.01 6.51
CA ALA A 46 -1.50 -9.99 7.46
C ALA A 46 -3.04 -10.04 7.48
N THR A 47 -3.71 -8.88 7.46
CA THR A 47 -5.18 -8.84 7.37
C THR A 47 -5.69 -9.41 6.04
N ALA A 48 -5.00 -9.13 4.93
CA ALA A 48 -5.40 -9.66 3.63
C ALA A 48 -5.20 -11.18 3.53
N ASP A 49 -4.16 -11.72 4.15
CA ASP A 49 -3.89 -13.16 4.17
C ASP A 49 -4.85 -13.91 5.11
N ALA A 50 -5.22 -13.30 6.24
CA ALA A 50 -6.26 -13.83 7.12
C ALA A 50 -7.61 -13.93 6.40
N PHE A 51 -8.04 -12.83 5.77
CA PHE A 51 -9.25 -12.83 4.94
C PHE A 51 -9.17 -13.84 3.80
N ALA A 52 -7.99 -14.01 3.20
CA ALA A 52 -7.80 -14.99 2.14
C ALA A 52 -8.10 -16.42 2.63
N ARG A 53 -7.54 -16.79 3.78
CA ARG A 53 -7.78 -18.10 4.42
C ARG A 53 -9.25 -18.32 4.76
N GLU A 54 -9.95 -17.30 5.27
CA GLU A 54 -11.38 -17.38 5.55
C GLU A 54 -12.22 -17.68 4.29
N MET A 55 -11.82 -17.09 3.16
CA MET A 55 -12.53 -17.24 1.88
C MET A 55 -12.03 -18.43 1.05
N GLN A 56 -11.03 -19.18 1.52
CA GLN A 56 -10.44 -20.30 0.78
C GLN A 56 -11.49 -21.33 0.32
N PRO A 57 -12.44 -21.79 1.15
CA PRO A 57 -13.40 -22.81 0.73
C PRO A 57 -14.29 -22.32 -0.41
N LEU A 58 -14.71 -21.05 -0.37
CA LEU A 58 -15.55 -20.43 -1.38
C LEU A 58 -14.81 -20.28 -2.73
N PHE A 59 -13.54 -19.83 -2.68
CA PHE A 59 -12.72 -19.72 -3.89
C PHE A 59 -12.40 -21.10 -4.49
N ALA A 60 -12.18 -22.12 -3.66
CA ALA A 60 -11.99 -23.49 -4.11
C ALA A 60 -13.25 -24.04 -4.80
N GLU A 61 -14.44 -23.75 -4.29
CA GLU A 61 -15.71 -24.12 -4.92
C GLU A 61 -15.83 -23.50 -6.32
N PHE A 62 -15.51 -22.21 -6.45
CA PHE A 62 -15.57 -21.52 -7.74
C PHE A 62 -14.54 -22.04 -8.75
N GLN A 63 -13.34 -22.41 -8.29
CA GLN A 63 -12.34 -23.06 -9.14
C GLN A 63 -12.79 -24.45 -9.58
N ALA A 64 -13.40 -25.24 -8.69
CA ALA A 64 -13.97 -26.54 -9.04
C ALA A 64 -15.10 -26.44 -10.07
N GLN A 65 -15.86 -25.34 -10.04
CA GLN A 65 -16.87 -25.00 -11.05
C GLN A 65 -16.26 -24.48 -12.37
N GLY A 66 -14.94 -24.29 -12.45
CA GLY A 66 -14.26 -23.79 -13.64
C GLY A 66 -14.54 -22.32 -13.95
N LEU A 67 -14.93 -21.53 -12.94
CA LEU A 67 -15.26 -20.12 -13.15
C LEU A 67 -14.00 -19.31 -13.46
N THR A 68 -14.09 -18.45 -14.48
CA THR A 68 -13.05 -17.46 -14.78
C THR A 68 -12.96 -16.41 -13.67
N HIS A 69 -11.82 -15.72 -13.54
CA HIS A 69 -11.65 -14.67 -12.52
C HIS A 69 -12.73 -13.57 -12.59
N ARG A 70 -13.22 -13.25 -13.79
CA ARG A 70 -14.31 -12.29 -13.99
C ARG A 70 -15.65 -12.84 -13.50
N ALA A 71 -15.93 -14.11 -13.78
CA ALA A 71 -17.14 -14.78 -13.30
C ALA A 71 -17.14 -14.88 -11.77
N ILE A 72 -15.99 -15.19 -11.16
CA ILE A 72 -15.83 -15.20 -9.70
C ILE A 72 -16.14 -13.81 -9.10
N ALA A 73 -15.57 -12.74 -9.68
CA ALA A 73 -15.84 -11.38 -9.20
C ALA A 73 -17.33 -11.02 -9.30
N ALA A 74 -17.97 -11.34 -10.43
CA ALA A 74 -19.39 -11.10 -10.62
C ALA A 74 -20.24 -11.89 -9.61
N GLU A 75 -19.88 -13.15 -9.35
CA GLU A 75 -20.60 -14.01 -8.41
C GLU A 75 -20.44 -13.52 -6.96
N LEU A 76 -19.25 -13.09 -6.56
CA LEU A 76 -19.02 -12.47 -5.25
C LEU A 76 -19.85 -11.21 -5.05
N ASN A 77 -19.90 -10.33 -6.07
CA ASN A 77 -20.73 -9.12 -6.04
C ASN A 77 -22.21 -9.44 -6.00
N ARG A 78 -22.66 -10.43 -6.79
CA ARG A 78 -24.05 -10.91 -6.78
C ARG A 78 -24.47 -11.45 -5.42
N ARG A 79 -23.55 -12.11 -4.71
CA ARG A 79 -23.75 -12.61 -3.33
C ARG A 79 -23.63 -11.51 -2.26
N GLY A 80 -23.31 -10.27 -2.64
CA GLY A 80 -23.13 -9.15 -1.70
C GLY A 80 -21.88 -9.29 -0.81
N ILE A 81 -20.92 -10.12 -1.21
CA ILE A 81 -19.69 -10.31 -0.44
C ILE A 81 -18.74 -9.17 -0.78
N ALA A 82 -18.47 -8.30 0.18
CA ALA A 82 -17.54 -7.18 -0.02
C ALA A 82 -16.08 -7.65 -0.08
N ALA A 83 -15.25 -6.95 -0.84
CA ALA A 83 -13.81 -7.18 -0.84
C ALA A 83 -13.18 -6.77 0.51
N ALA A 84 -11.96 -7.25 0.81
CA ALA A 84 -11.26 -7.00 2.08
C ALA A 84 -11.08 -5.51 2.47
N ARG A 85 -11.16 -4.58 1.51
CA ARG A 85 -11.10 -3.12 1.75
C ARG A 85 -12.46 -2.43 1.58
N GLY A 86 -13.54 -3.20 1.50
CA GLY A 86 -14.86 -2.75 1.08
C GLY A 86 -14.99 -2.63 -0.44
N GLY A 87 -16.22 -2.42 -0.89
CA GLY A 87 -16.58 -2.26 -2.30
C GLY A 87 -16.71 -3.57 -3.07
N GLU A 88 -16.95 -3.42 -4.38
CA GLU A 88 -17.12 -4.52 -5.32
C GLU A 88 -15.79 -5.23 -5.64
N TRP A 89 -15.92 -6.51 -5.96
CA TRP A 89 -14.88 -7.34 -6.52
C TRP A 89 -14.62 -7.03 -7.98
N THR A 90 -13.34 -7.01 -8.30
CA THR A 90 -12.79 -6.91 -9.65
C THR A 90 -11.94 -8.14 -9.94
N HIS A 91 -11.74 -8.44 -11.23
CA HIS A 91 -10.90 -9.57 -11.65
C HIS A 91 -9.49 -9.54 -11.01
N GLY A 92 -8.88 -8.35 -10.86
CA GLY A 92 -7.54 -8.22 -10.29
C GLY A 92 -7.51 -8.43 -8.76
N GLN A 93 -8.64 -8.27 -8.06
CA GLN A 93 -8.75 -8.67 -6.66
C GLN A 93 -8.88 -10.19 -6.52
N VAL A 94 -9.64 -10.83 -7.43
CA VAL A 94 -9.75 -12.29 -7.50
C VAL A 94 -8.38 -12.92 -7.77
N GLN A 95 -7.64 -12.43 -8.76
CA GLN A 95 -6.29 -12.93 -9.06
C GLN A 95 -5.35 -12.79 -7.85
N ARG A 96 -5.36 -11.64 -7.17
CA ARG A 96 -4.54 -11.44 -5.96
C ARG A 96 -4.94 -12.36 -4.81
N MET A 97 -6.22 -12.69 -4.70
CA MET A 97 -6.72 -13.64 -3.72
C MET A 97 -6.21 -15.06 -4.01
N LEU A 98 -6.35 -15.51 -5.25
CA LEU A 98 -5.87 -16.82 -5.70
C LEU A 98 -4.36 -16.97 -5.50
N ASN A 99 -3.57 -15.96 -5.92
CA ASN A 99 -2.13 -15.93 -5.68
C ASN A 99 -1.76 -16.04 -4.19
N ARG A 100 -2.54 -15.44 -3.28
CA ARG A 100 -2.32 -15.55 -1.83
C ARG A 100 -2.65 -16.94 -1.28
N LEU A 101 -3.62 -17.61 -1.89
CA LEU A 101 -4.01 -18.98 -1.53
C LEU A 101 -3.04 -20.04 -2.06
N GLY A 102 -2.04 -19.64 -2.87
CA GLY A 102 -1.10 -20.56 -3.51
C GLY A 102 -1.70 -21.28 -4.71
N THR A 103 -2.87 -20.84 -5.18
CA THR A 103 -3.53 -21.40 -6.37
C THR A 103 -3.46 -20.35 -7.48
N PRO A 104 -2.65 -20.52 -8.53
CA PRO A 104 -2.57 -19.57 -9.63
C PRO A 104 -3.86 -19.52 -10.47
#